data_AF-A0A9X2H2E3-F1
#
_entry.id   AF-A0A9X2H2E3-F1
#
_cell.length_a   1.000
_cell.length_b   1.000
_cell.length_c   1.000
_cell.angle_alpha   90.00
_cell.angle_beta   90.00
_cell.angle_gamma   90.00
#
_symmetry.space_group_name_H-M   'P 1'
#
loop_
_entity.id
_entity.type
_entity.pdbx_description
1 polymer ?
#
loop_
_entity_poly.entity_id
_entity_poly.type
_entity_poly.pdbx_seq_one_letter_code
_entity_poly.pdbx_strand_id
1 'polypeptide(L)'
;MAPVPNPRRAELQQLIAQARAHVDRLETALDPACNQFAGQAIWVGRTAQGFARELAGHRTRVRAVARAVLATLEEEMRRTPSEVSPGEAKSP
;
A
#
# COMPACT_ATOMS: atom_id res chain seq x y z
N MET A 1 25.61 -29.31 5.45
CA MET A 1 24.28 -29.32 4.81
C MET A 1 24.19 -28.14 3.88
N ALA A 2 23.60 -28.31 2.69
CA ALA A 2 23.41 -27.19 1.76
C ALA A 2 22.31 -26.25 2.28
N PRO A 3 22.45 -24.92 2.07
CA PRO A 3 21.39 -23.95 2.35
C PRO A 3 20.15 -24.24 1.47
N VAL A 4 18.97 -23.89 1.98
CA VAL A 4 17.69 -24.10 1.30
C VAL A 4 16.91 -22.78 1.22
N PRO A 5 16.00 -22.61 0.25
CA PRO A 5 15.16 -21.41 0.15
C PRO A 5 14.42 -21.12 1.44
N ASN A 6 14.38 -19.84 1.83
CA ASN A 6 13.69 -19.40 3.04
C ASN A 6 12.17 -19.36 2.83
N PRO A 7 11.37 -20.20 3.50
CA PRO A 7 9.91 -20.22 3.33
C PRO A 7 9.25 -18.90 3.73
N ARG A 8 9.75 -18.24 4.79
CA ARG A 8 9.26 -16.93 5.24
C ARG A 8 9.47 -15.84 4.19
N ARG A 9 10.54 -15.93 3.39
CA ARG A 9 10.76 -15.01 2.27
C ARG A 9 9.72 -15.20 1.17
N ALA A 10 9.35 -16.45 0.87
CA ALA A 10 8.30 -16.73 -0.11
C ALA A 10 6.93 -16.22 0.34
N GLU A 11 6.59 -16.38 1.62
CA GLU A 11 5.37 -15.83 2.22
C GLU A 11 5.33 -14.30 2.16
N LEU A 12 6.43 -13.64 2.53
CA LEU A 12 6.54 -12.18 2.43
C LEU A 12 6.39 -11.71 0.97
N GLN A 13 6.83 -12.49 -0.03
CA GLN A 13 6.69 -12.12 -1.45
C GLN A 13 5.22 -12.15 -1.86
N GLN A 14 4.49 -13.18 -1.43
CA GLN A 14 3.04 -13.28 -1.66
C GLN A 14 2.29 -12.15 -0.96
N LEU A 15 2.64 -11.84 0.28
CA LEU A 15 2.02 -10.76 1.03
C LEU A 15 2.26 -9.40 0.37
N ILE A 16 3.48 -9.13 -0.12
CA ILE A 16 3.79 -7.90 -0.87
C ILE A 16 2.96 -7.82 -2.15
N ALA A 17 2.83 -8.92 -2.90
CA ALA A 17 2.02 -8.93 -4.12
C ALA A 17 0.55 -8.61 -3.84
N GLN A 18 -0.03 -9.18 -2.77
CA GLN A 18 -1.39 -8.86 -2.33
C GLN A 18 -1.50 -7.40 -1.87
N ALA A 19 -0.54 -6.93 -1.06
CA ALA A 19 -0.52 -5.56 -0.56
C ALA A 19 -0.48 -4.55 -1.71
N ARG A 20 0.34 -4.76 -2.75
CA ARG A 20 0.38 -3.90 -3.95
C ARG A 20 -0.99 -3.75 -4.60
N ALA A 21 -1.69 -4.87 -4.83
CA ALA A 21 -3.04 -4.84 -5.41
C ALA A 21 -4.04 -4.05 -4.54
N HIS A 22 -3.91 -4.09 -3.22
CA HIS A 22 -4.74 -3.29 -2.31
C HIS A 22 -4.35 -1.81 -2.31
N VAL A 23 -3.05 -1.51 -2.33
CA VAL A 23 -2.53 -0.13 -2.41
C VAL A 23 -3.04 0.55 -3.67
N ASP A 24 -2.94 -0.09 -4.83
CA ASP A 24 -3.41 0.49 -6.10
C ASP A 24 -4.89 0.90 -6.05
N ARG A 25 -5.72 0.06 -5.41
CA ARG A 25 -7.15 0.37 -5.18
C ARG A 25 -7.33 1.55 -4.24
N LEU A 26 -6.58 1.60 -3.14
CA LEU A 26 -6.66 2.70 -2.16
C LEU A 26 -6.16 4.02 -2.73
N GLU A 27 -5.12 4.02 -3.56
CA GLU A 27 -4.56 5.23 -4.16
C GLU A 27 -5.55 5.91 -5.12
N THR A 28 -6.45 5.13 -5.71
CA THR A 28 -7.41 5.59 -6.73
C THR A 28 -8.84 5.70 -6.21
N ALA A 29 -9.14 5.18 -5.01
CA ALA A 29 -10.49 5.12 -4.45
C ALA A 29 -11.19 6.48 -4.37
N LEU A 30 -10.45 7.56 -4.11
CA LEU A 30 -11.00 8.91 -3.97
C LEU A 30 -10.90 9.75 -5.26
N ASP A 31 -10.31 9.22 -6.33
CA ASP A 31 -10.14 9.94 -7.60
C ASP A 31 -11.49 10.31 -8.24
N PRO A 32 -12.50 9.41 -8.33
CA PRO A 32 -13.80 9.76 -8.90
C PRO A 32 -14.48 10.90 -8.14
N ALA A 33 -14.46 10.84 -6.81
CA ALA A 33 -15.03 11.88 -5.97
C ALA A 33 -14.28 13.21 -6.16
N CYS A 34 -12.94 13.21 -6.14
CA CYS A 34 -12.15 14.41 -6.39
C CYS A 34 -12.47 15.05 -7.75
N ASN A 35 -12.61 14.23 -8.80
CA ASN A 35 -12.93 14.71 -10.14
C ASN A 35 -14.34 15.30 -10.22
N GLN A 36 -15.32 14.67 -9.58
CA GLN A 36 -16.70 15.15 -9.55
C GLN A 36 -16.81 16.53 -8.86
N PHE A 37 -16.12 16.72 -7.73
CA PHE A 37 -16.15 17.99 -6.99
C PHE A 37 -15.24 19.07 -7.58
N ALA A 38 -14.22 18.69 -8.36
CA ALA A 38 -13.40 19.64 -9.12
C ALA A 38 -14.09 20.15 -10.41
N GLY A 39 -15.06 19.40 -10.96
CA GLY A 39 -15.69 19.64 -12.28
C GLY A 39 -16.75 20.76 -12.36
N GLN A 40 -16.93 21.57 -11.31
CA GLN A 40 -17.61 22.88 -11.31
C GLN A 40 -19.09 23.01 -11.76
N ALA A 41 -19.90 21.96 -11.88
CA ALA A 41 -21.27 22.17 -12.41
C ALA A 41 -22.39 22.41 -11.38
N ILE A 42 -22.32 21.87 -10.15
CA ILE A 42 -23.53 21.73 -9.30
C ILE A 42 -23.40 22.33 -7.89
N TRP A 43 -22.18 22.38 -7.32
CA TRP A 43 -21.94 22.91 -5.98
C TRP A 43 -20.78 23.89 -5.98
N VAL A 44 -21.10 25.16 -5.74
CA VAL A 44 -20.17 26.30 -5.84
C VAL A 44 -20.18 27.13 -4.56
N GLY A 45 -19.09 27.86 -4.30
CA GLY A 45 -18.94 28.74 -3.13
C GLY A 45 -17.91 28.24 -2.11
N ARG A 46 -17.71 29.02 -1.03
CA ARG A 46 -16.66 28.76 -0.02
C ARG A 46 -16.75 27.37 0.63
N THR A 47 -17.96 26.91 0.92
CA THR A 47 -18.19 25.58 1.49
C THR A 47 -17.76 24.47 0.53
N ALA A 48 -18.10 24.58 -0.74
CA ALA A 48 -17.68 23.62 -1.77
C ALA A 48 -16.16 23.57 -1.93
N GLN A 49 -15.50 24.73 -1.90
CA GLN A 49 -14.03 24.83 -1.94
C GLN A 49 -13.38 24.19 -0.71
N GLY A 50 -13.95 24.40 0.48
CA GLY A 50 -13.48 23.78 1.73
C GLY A 50 -13.55 22.25 1.65
N PHE A 51 -14.70 21.73 1.25
CA PHE A 51 -14.90 20.28 1.07
C PHE A 51 -13.94 19.67 0.04
N ALA A 52 -13.79 20.30 -1.13
CA ALA A 52 -12.86 19.81 -2.15
C ALA A 52 -11.40 19.75 -1.64
N ARG A 53 -10.99 20.75 -0.83
CA ARG A 53 -9.67 20.76 -0.19
C ARG A 53 -9.53 19.64 0.84
N GLU A 54 -10.53 19.44 1.68
CA GLU A 54 -10.53 18.34 2.66
C GLU A 54 -10.46 16.99 1.95
N LEU A 55 -11.26 16.76 0.92
CA LEU A 55 -11.27 15.52 0.14
C LEU A 55 -9.90 15.25 -0.51
N ALA A 56 -9.26 16.27 -1.07
CA ALA A 56 -7.90 16.16 -1.60
C ALA A 56 -6.86 15.82 -0.50
N GLY A 57 -7.03 16.40 0.70
CA GLY A 57 -6.24 16.05 1.88
C GLY A 57 -6.40 14.59 2.30
N HIS A 58 -7.63 14.08 2.34
CA HIS A 58 -7.92 12.67 2.63
C HIS A 58 -7.30 11.73 1.58
N ARG A 59 -7.44 12.05 0.29
CA ARG A 59 -6.79 11.31 -0.81
C ARG A 59 -5.28 11.22 -0.62
N THR A 60 -4.65 12.34 -0.28
CA THR A 60 -3.19 12.40 -0.03
C THR A 60 -2.81 11.52 1.17
N ARG A 61 -3.58 11.58 2.26
CA ARG A 61 -3.33 10.79 3.47
C ARG A 61 -3.50 9.29 3.22
N VAL A 62 -4.55 8.87 2.51
CA VAL A 62 -4.78 7.46 2.16
C VAL A 62 -3.59 6.91 1.35
N ARG A 63 -3.15 7.66 0.32
CA ARG A 63 -1.97 7.30 -0.48
C ARG A 63 -0.72 7.15 0.37
N ALA A 64 -0.45 8.11 1.25
CA ALA A 64 0.73 8.08 2.12
C ALA A 64 0.74 6.85 3.04
N VAL A 65 -0.39 6.55 3.69
CA VAL A 65 -0.52 5.39 4.59
C VAL A 65 -0.39 4.08 3.81
N ALA A 66 -1.05 3.96 2.65
CA ALA A 66 -0.99 2.77 1.82
C ALA A 66 0.47 2.46 1.38
N ARG A 67 1.20 3.50 0.93
CA ARG A 67 2.62 3.38 0.57
C ARG A 67 3.51 3.02 1.75
N ALA A 68 3.25 3.57 2.94
CA ALA A 68 4.03 3.27 4.14
C ALA A 68 3.91 1.81 4.58
N VAL A 69 2.72 1.21 4.44
CA VAL A 69 2.52 -0.22 4.71
C VAL A 69 3.34 -1.07 3.73
N LEU A 70 3.26 -0.77 2.44
CA LEU A 70 4.03 -1.49 1.43
C LEU A 70 5.54 -1.36 1.66
N ALA A 71 6.02 -0.16 1.96
CA ALA A 71 7.44 0.09 2.25
C ALA A 71 7.94 -0.72 3.45
N THR A 72 7.11 -0.86 4.50
CA THR A 72 7.43 -1.69 5.66
C THR A 72 7.61 -3.16 5.27
N LEU A 73 6.70 -3.71 4.45
CA LEU A 73 6.80 -5.09 3.98
C LEU A 73 8.02 -5.32 3.09
N GLU A 74 8.33 -4.37 2.22
CA GLU A 74 9.51 -4.41 1.34
C GLU A 74 10.83 -4.28 2.12
N GLU A 75 10.85 -3.52 3.21
CA GLU A 75 11.98 -3.46 4.14
C GLU A 75 12.21 -4.81 4.84
N GLU A 76 11.15 -5.41 5.39
CA GLU A 76 11.24 -6.72 6.06
C GLU A 76 11.68 -7.81 5.08
N MET A 77 11.21 -7.75 3.83
CA MET A 77 11.70 -8.60 2.75
C MET A 77 13.20 -8.43 2.51
N ARG A 78 13.71 -7.20 2.49
CA ARG A 78 15.13 -6.93 2.24
C ARG A 78 16.02 -7.47 3.36
N ARG A 79 15.53 -7.46 4.60
CA ARG A 79 16.20 -8.00 5.78
C ARG A 79 16.13 -9.52 5.89
N THR A 80 15.14 -10.15 5.26
CA THR A 80 14.94 -11.60 5.32
C THR A 80 15.91 -12.32 4.36
N PRO A 81 16.77 -13.25 4.85
CA PRO A 81 17.69 -13.99 3.98
C PRO A 81 16.98 -14.78 2.88
N SER A 82 17.60 -14.88 1.70
CA SER A 82 17.08 -15.69 0.57
C SER A 82 17.14 -17.19 0.84
N GLU A 83 18.17 -17.62 1.55
CA GLU A 83 18.39 -19.01 1.92
C GLU A 83 18.72 -19.09 3.41
N VAL A 84 18.34 -20.21 4.02
CA VAL A 84 18.58 -20.51 5.44
C VAL A 84 19.06 -21.95 5.57
N SER A 85 19.54 -22.35 6.75
CA SER A 85 19.84 -23.75 6.98
C SER A 85 18.57 -24.60 6.93
N PRO A 86 18.64 -25.91 6.58
CA PRO A 86 17.45 -26.76 6.57
C PRO A 86 16.79 -26.95 7.94
N GLY A 87 17.49 -26.67 9.04
CA GLY A 87 16.91 -26.67 10.39
C GLY A 87 16.03 -25.44 10.63
N GLU A 88 16.50 -24.26 10.20
CA GLU A 88 15.73 -23.01 10.26
C GLU A 88 14.52 -23.04 9.34
N ALA A 89 14.61 -23.67 8.16
CA ALA A 89 13.47 -23.79 7.23
C ALA A 89 12.29 -24.63 7.76
N LYS A 90 12.50 -25.45 8.80
CA LYS A 90 11.47 -26.31 9.41
C LYS A 90 10.76 -25.65 10.59
N SER A 91 11.29 -24.53 11.08
CA SER A 91 10.69 -23.76 12.16
C SER A 91 9.99 -22.54 11.51
N PRO A 92 8.65 -22.48 11.48
CA PRO A 92 7.92 -21.35 10.93
C PRO A 92 8.16 -20.06 11.74
#